data_AF-A0A3S0A120-F1
#
_entry.id   AF-A0A3S0A120-F1
#
_cell.length_a   1.000
_cell.length_b   1.000
_cell.length_c   1.000
_cell.angle_alpha   90.00
_cell.angle_beta   90.00
_cell.angle_gamma   90.00
#
_symmetry.space_group_name_H-M   'P 1'
#
loop_
_entity.id
_entity.type
_entity.pdbx_description
1 polymer ?
#
loop_
_entity_poly.entity_id
_entity_poly.type
_entity_poly.pdbx_seq_one_letter_code
_entity_poly.pdbx_strand_id
1 'polypeptide(L)'
;MDELRSISELRESYCLSQKELAEILGISSKTLWNYEQDSSNIPNAVLSKIMIVFEVKYDQIFLGKKYEKNVLKRQIIFDRAAQLKNSAHDETCATSA
;
A
#
# COMPACT_ATOMS: atom_id res chain seq x y z
N MET A 1 -11.20 -7.84 -1.01
CA MET A 1 -10.42 -6.99 -1.93
C MET A 1 -9.00 -7.04 -1.41
N ASP A 2 -8.09 -7.67 -2.14
CA ASP A 2 -6.71 -7.79 -1.68
C ASP A 2 -6.09 -6.38 -1.54
N GLU A 3 -5.50 -6.11 -0.38
CA GLU A 3 -4.98 -4.78 -0.05
C GLU A 3 -3.63 -4.53 -0.74
N LEU A 4 -3.59 -3.53 -1.63
CA LEU A 4 -2.37 -3.15 -2.35
C LEU A 4 -1.35 -2.46 -1.45
N ARG A 5 -0.19 -3.09 -1.26
CA ARG A 5 0.88 -2.59 -0.40
C ARG A 5 2.02 -1.95 -1.19
N SER A 6 2.52 -0.80 -0.73
CA SER A 6 3.70 -0.19 -1.35
C SER A 6 4.97 -0.86 -0.84
N ILE A 7 6.08 -0.65 -1.54
CA ILE A 7 7.39 -1.16 -1.13
C ILE A 7 7.76 -0.69 0.29
N SER A 8 7.47 0.57 0.62
CA SER A 8 7.71 1.12 1.96
C SER A 8 6.88 0.41 3.04
N GLU A 9 5.60 0.11 2.79
CA GLU A 9 4.73 -0.56 3.75
C GLU A 9 5.15 -2.01 3.96
N LEU A 10 5.54 -2.71 2.89
CA LEU A 10 6.12 -4.05 2.98
C LEU A 10 7.37 -4.01 3.87
N ARG A 11 8.31 -3.10 3.59
CA ARG A 11 9.52 -2.92 4.40
C ARG A 11 9.20 -2.64 5.89
N GLU A 12 8.32 -1.68 6.14
CA GLU A 12 7.96 -1.23 7.49
C GLU A 12 7.19 -2.28 8.29
N SER A 13 6.40 -3.12 7.62
CA SER A 13 5.68 -4.22 8.29
C SER A 13 6.60 -5.29 8.89
N TYR A 14 7.86 -5.35 8.43
CA TYR A 14 8.91 -6.21 8.98
C TYR A 14 9.99 -5.42 9.73
N CYS A 15 9.73 -4.15 10.07
CA CYS A 15 10.64 -3.27 10.80
C CYS A 15 12.03 -3.10 10.16
N LEU A 16 12.15 -3.25 8.85
CA LEU A 16 13.42 -3.10 8.13
C LEU A 16 13.72 -1.63 7.84
N SER A 17 14.98 -1.25 7.99
CA SER A 17 15.50 0.02 7.46
C SER A 17 15.66 -0.05 5.95
N GLN A 18 15.74 1.12 5.30
CA GLN A 18 16.01 1.17 3.85
C GLN A 18 17.37 0.56 3.50
N LYS A 19 18.35 0.65 4.41
CA LYS A 19 19.68 0.06 4.19
C LYS A 19 19.60 -1.46 4.15
N GLU A 20 18.94 -2.08 5.13
CA GLU A 20 18.81 -3.54 5.22
C GLU A 20 18.07 -4.12 4.01
N LEU A 21 16.92 -3.53 3.63
CA LEU A 21 16.20 -4.01 2.45
C LEU A 21 17.01 -3.79 1.16
N ALA A 22 17.72 -2.68 1.02
CA ALA A 22 18.55 -2.43 -0.15
C ALA A 22 19.68 -3.45 -0.28
N GLU A 23 20.31 -3.83 0.83
CA GLU A 23 21.32 -4.89 0.89
C GLU A 23 20.74 -6.25 0.48
N ILE A 24 19.56 -6.63 1.00
CA ILE A 24 18.83 -7.85 0.61
C ILE A 24 18.54 -7.87 -0.90
N LEU A 25 18.10 -6.73 -1.45
CA LEU A 25 17.77 -6.61 -2.88
C LEU A 25 19.00 -6.46 -3.78
N GLY A 26 20.19 -6.22 -3.20
CA GLY A 26 21.42 -5.96 -3.94
C GLY A 26 21.39 -4.64 -4.73
N ILE A 27 20.79 -3.60 -4.16
CA ILE A 27 20.72 -2.24 -4.75
C ILE A 27 21.21 -1.19 -3.73
N SER A 28 21.38 0.06 -4.17
CA SER A 28 21.72 1.14 -3.22
C SER A 28 20.51 1.58 -2.41
N SER A 29 20.71 2.06 -1.18
CA SER A 29 19.63 2.64 -0.36
C SER A 29 18.95 3.82 -1.05
N LYS A 30 19.70 4.60 -1.87
CA LYS A 30 19.13 5.70 -2.66
C LYS A 30 18.21 5.18 -3.77
N THR A 31 18.59 4.08 -4.42
CA THR A 31 17.75 3.40 -5.42
C THR A 31 16.46 2.89 -4.78
N LEU A 32 16.54 2.24 -3.62
CA LEU A 32 15.36 1.82 -2.87
C LEU A 32 14.47 3.01 -2.49
N TRP A 33 15.05 4.09 -1.96
CA TRP A 33 14.31 5.31 -1.62
C TRP A 33 13.56 5.87 -2.83
N ASN A 34 14.19 5.90 -4.02
CA ASN A 34 13.54 6.35 -5.25
C ASN A 34 12.33 5.46 -5.59
N TYR A 35 12.47 4.13 -5.51
CA TYR A 35 11.35 3.20 -5.75
C TYR A 35 10.23 3.30 -4.71
N GLU A 36 10.55 3.67 -3.46
CA GLU A 36 9.54 3.96 -2.46
C GLU A 36 8.78 5.28 -2.71
N GLN A 37 9.34 6.21 -3.48
CA GLN A 37 8.65 7.42 -3.91
C GLN A 37 7.87 7.21 -5.22
N ASP A 38 8.45 6.51 -6.19
CA ASP A 38 7.86 6.23 -7.50
C ASP A 38 8.35 4.87 -8.02
N SER A 39 7.44 3.90 -8.01
CA SER A 39 7.70 2.53 -8.49
C SER A 39 7.16 2.27 -9.89
N SER A 40 6.71 3.31 -10.62
CA SER A 40 6.10 3.17 -11.97
C SER A 40 7.04 2.48 -12.97
N ASN A 41 8.35 2.66 -12.80
CA ASN A 41 9.39 2.13 -13.69
C ASN A 41 10.37 1.21 -12.96
N ILE A 42 9.93 0.52 -11.90
CA ILE A 42 10.80 -0.43 -11.19
C ILE A 42 11.19 -1.59 -12.12
N PRO A 43 12.47 -1.99 -12.19
CA PRO A 43 12.87 -3.13 -12.99
C PRO A 43 12.25 -4.43 -12.49
N ASN A 44 11.81 -5.30 -13.41
CA ASN A 44 11.24 -6.61 -13.08
C ASN A 44 12.19 -7.45 -12.21
N ALA A 45 13.51 -7.35 -12.42
CA ALA A 45 14.48 -8.07 -11.59
C ALA A 45 14.43 -7.66 -10.10
N VAL A 46 14.18 -6.38 -9.80
CA VAL A 46 14.02 -5.90 -8.41
C VAL A 46 12.65 -6.30 -7.89
N LEU A 47 11.60 -6.17 -8.72
CA LEU A 47 10.25 -6.54 -8.34
C LEU A 47 10.10 -8.03 -8.00
N SER A 48 10.70 -8.92 -8.80
CA SER A 48 10.71 -10.36 -8.52
C SER A 48 11.39 -10.67 -7.19
N LYS A 49 12.48 -9.96 -6.84
CA LYS A 49 13.11 -10.11 -5.52
C LYS A 49 12.19 -9.67 -4.40
N ILE A 50 11.47 -8.54 -4.55
CA ILE A 50 10.49 -8.08 -3.56
C ILE A 50 9.38 -9.13 -3.36
N MET A 51 8.85 -9.69 -4.45
CA MET A 51 7.84 -10.76 -4.40
C MET A 51 8.33 -11.99 -3.63
N ILE A 52 9.57 -12.40 -3.87
CA ILE A 52 10.19 -13.55 -3.18
C ILE A 52 10.44 -13.24 -1.70
N VAL A 53 11.03 -12.09 -1.38
CA VAL A 53 11.45 -11.71 -0.01
C VAL A 53 10.25 -11.55 0.92
N PHE A 54 9.13 -11.01 0.42
CA PHE A 54 7.94 -10.74 1.23
C PHE A 54 6.81 -11.76 1.01
N GLU A 55 7.04 -12.79 0.19
CA GLU A 55 6.04 -13.81 -0.16
C GLU A 55 4.71 -13.21 -0.66
N VAL A 56 4.80 -12.17 -1.51
CA VAL A 56 3.64 -11.46 -2.07
C VAL A 56 3.50 -11.68 -3.57
N LYS A 57 2.26 -11.67 -4.05
CA LYS A 57 1.95 -11.71 -5.47
C LYS A 57 2.06 -10.32 -6.10
N TYR A 58 2.21 -10.27 -7.42
CA TYR A 58 2.33 -9.02 -8.19
C TYR A 58 1.11 -8.09 -7.99
N ASP A 59 -0.09 -8.66 -8.00
CA ASP A 59 -1.37 -7.98 -7.80
C ASP A 59 -1.60 -7.46 -6.37
N GLN A 60 -0.69 -7.76 -5.44
CA GLN A 60 -0.70 -7.25 -4.07
C GLN A 60 0.29 -6.08 -3.87
N ILE A 61 1.06 -5.72 -4.89
CA ILE A 61 2.05 -4.63 -4.84
C ILE A 61 1.50 -3.40 -5.56
N PHE A 62 1.47 -2.27 -4.85
CA PHE A 62 1.19 -0.98 -5.46
C PHE A 62 2.40 -0.49 -6.28
N LEU A 63 2.18 -0.28 -7.58
CA LEU A 63 3.16 0.30 -8.50
C LEU A 63 2.66 1.66 -8.99
N GLY A 64 3.42 2.72 -8.72
CA GLY A 64 3.03 4.10 -9.05
C GLY A 64 3.68 5.13 -8.15
N LYS A 65 3.21 6.37 -8.22
CA LYS A 65 3.73 7.44 -7.36
C LYS A 65 3.14 7.35 -5.96
N LYS A 66 3.95 7.61 -4.95
CA LYS A 66 3.50 7.67 -3.54
C LYS A 66 2.34 8.65 -3.36
N TYR A 67 2.35 9.77 -4.08
CA TYR A 67 1.25 10.73 -4.07
C TYR A 67 -0.07 10.13 -4.55
N GLU A 68 -0.07 9.38 -5.67
CA GLU A 68 -1.27 8.74 -6.21
C GLU A 68 -1.87 7.77 -5.19
N LYS A 69 -1.02 6.99 -4.50
CA LYS A 69 -1.46 6.10 -3.43
C LYS A 69 -2.14 6.86 -2.28
N ASN A 70 -1.56 7.98 -1.86
CA ASN A 70 -2.11 8.79 -0.78
C ASN A 70 -3.47 9.39 -1.16
N VAL A 71 -3.63 9.83 -2.41
CA VAL A 71 -4.91 10.32 -2.94
C VAL A 71 -5.96 9.20 -2.94
N LEU A 72 -5.62 7.98 -3.37
CA LEU A 72 -6.52 6.82 -3.31
C LEU A 72 -6.94 6.50 -1.88
N LYS A 73 -5.98 6.42 -0.94
CA LYS A 73 -6.27 6.19 0.49
C LYS A 73 -7.21 7.27 1.03
N ARG A 74 -6.96 8.54 0.69
CA ARG A 74 -7.81 9.66 1.09
C ARG A 74 -9.24 9.45 0.60
N GLN A 75 -9.44 9.13 -0.68
CA GLN A 75 -10.75 8.91 -1.26
C GLN A 75 -11.51 7.77 -0.56
N ILE A 76 -10.84 6.62 -0.37
CA ILE A 76 -11.42 5.45 0.31
C ILE A 76 -11.93 5.80 1.72
N ILE A 77 -11.19 6.62 2.47
CA ILE A 77 -11.61 7.05 3.81
C ILE A 77 -12.87 7.91 3.75
N PHE A 78 -12.97 8.85 2.80
CA PHE A 78 -14.18 9.65 2.63
C PHE A 78 -15.39 8.83 2.21
N ASP A 79 -15.20 7.86 1.30
CA ASP A 79 -16.27 6.98 0.84
C ASP A 79 -16.81 6.12 1.99
N ARG A 80 -15.91 5.54 2.80
CA ARG A 80 -16.27 4.78 4.01
C ARG A 80 -17.01 5.67 5.02
N ALA A 81 -16.53 6.89 5.25
CA ALA A 81 -17.18 7.83 6.16
C ALA A 81 -18.60 8.21 5.70
N ALA A 82 -18.85 8.30 4.39
CA ALA A 82 -20.18 8.54 3.84
C ALA A 82 -21.12 7.33 4.05
N GLN A 83 -20.62 6.11 3.85
CA GLN A 83 -21.38 4.88 4.08
C GLN A 83 -21.83 4.74 5.54
N LEU A 84 -20.95 5.07 6.50
CA LEU A 84 -21.29 5.05 7.93
C LEU A 84 -22.42 6.02 8.30
N LYS A 85 -22.54 7.16 7.59
CA LYS A 85 -23.63 8.11 7.82
C LYS A 85 -24.98 7.58 7.31
N ASN A 86 -24.96 6.78 6.25
CA ASN A 86 -26.17 6.23 5.66
C ASN A 86 -26.71 5.04 6.45
N SER A 87 -25.85 4.18 7.02
CA SER A 87 -26.28 3.05 7.86
C SER A 87 -26.88 3.46 9.21
N ALA A 88 -26.61 4.68 9.69
CA ALA A 88 -27.16 5.20 10.95
C ALA A 88 -28.59 5.77 10.83
N HIS A 89 -29.19 5.80 9.63
CA HIS A 89 -30.54 6.33 9.40
C HIS A 89 -31.65 5.26 9.42
N ASP A 90 -31.29 3.98 9.24
CA ASP A 90 -32.25 2.86 9.17
C ASP A 90 -32.63 2.30 10.55
N GLU A 91 -31.86 2.57 11.61
CA GLU A 91 -32.16 2.07 12.96
C GLU A 91 -33.15 2.96 13.74
N THR A 92 -33.40 4.21 13.32
CA THR A 92 -34.32 5.12 14.02
C THR A 92 -35.81 4.92 13.67
N CYS A 93 -36.15 4.06 12.70
CA CYS A 93 -37.54 3.81 12.29
C CYS A 93 -38.18 2.58 12.99
N ALA A 94 -37.41 1.75 13.70
CA ALA A 94 -37.89 0.48 14.27
C ALA A 94 -38.37 0.53 15.74
N THR A 95 -38.32 1.69 16.42
CA THR A 95 -38.61 1.78 17.87
C THR A 95 -39.87 2.58 18.21
N SER A 96 -40.73 2.82 17.22
CA SER A 96 -42.05 3.45 17.43
C SER A 96 -43.16 2.54 16.90
N ALA A 97 -43.49 1.48 17.65
CA ALA A 97 -44.68 0.66 17.48
C ALA A 97 -45.24 0.29 18.86
#